data_AF-A0A7W1YL94-F1
#
_entry.id   AF-A0A7W1YL94-F1
#
_cell.length_a   1.000
_cell.length_b   1.000
_cell.length_c   1.000
_cell.angle_alpha   90.00
_cell.angle_beta   90.00
_cell.angle_gamma   90.00
#
_symmetry.space_group_name_H-M   'P 1'
#
loop_
_entity.id
_entity.type
_entity.pdbx_description
1 polymer ?
#
loop_
_entity_poly.entity_id
_entity_poly.type
_entity_poly.pdbx_seq_one_letter_code
_entity_poly.pdbx_strand_id
1 'polypeptide(L)' 'MASTLFDLSQDVAVVVGGTGVLGGALAEGLAKAGAAVAVLGRN' A
#
# COMPACT_ATOMS: atom_id res chain seq x y z
N MET A 1 -11.51 -14.41 -6.17
CA MET A 1 -11.35 -13.70 -7.47
C MET A 1 -10.55 -12.44 -7.21
N ALA A 2 -9.34 -12.33 -7.76
CA ALA A 2 -8.60 -11.07 -7.75
C ALA A 2 -8.90 -10.37 -9.09
N SER A 3 -9.85 -9.45 -9.07
CA SER A 3 -10.09 -8.56 -10.20
C SER A 3 -8.98 -7.52 -10.20
N THR A 4 -8.11 -7.53 -11.21
CA THR A 4 -7.05 -6.53 -11.37
C THR A 4 -7.67 -5.22 -11.87
N LEU A 5 -8.39 -4.51 -10.99
CA LEU A 5 -8.94 -3.18 -11.31
C LEU A 5 -7.83 -2.13 -11.45
N PHE A 6 -6.71 -2.34 -10.78
CA PHE A 6 -5.55 -1.45 -10.78
C PHE A 6 -4.27 -2.29 -10.88
N ASP A 7 -3.40 -1.93 -11.84
CA ASP A 7 -2.03 -2.40 -11.93
C ASP A 7 -1.12 -1.25 -11.50
N LEU A 8 -0.47 -1.41 -10.35
CA LEU A 8 0.46 -0.45 -9.78
C LEU A 8 1.90 -0.96 -9.82
N SER A 9 2.20 -1.99 -10.63
CA SER A 9 3.53 -2.63 -10.67
C SER A 9 4.69 -1.70 -11.02
N GLN A 10 4.40 -0.56 -11.65
CA GLN A 10 5.39 0.46 -12.03
C GLN A 10 5.37 1.69 -11.11
N ASP A 11 4.56 1.67 -10.05
CA ASP A 11 4.37 2.80 -9.15
C ASP A 11 5.04 2.59 -7.79
N VAL A 12 5.47 3.70 -7.19
CA VAL A 12 6.00 3.76 -5.84
C VAL A 12 5.07 4.61 -4.97
N ALA A 13 4.61 4.05 -3.85
CA ALA A 13 3.68 4.71 -2.93
C ALA A 13 4.30 4.86 -1.53
N VAL A 14 4.03 6.01 -0.89
CA VAL A 14 4.44 6.29 0.48
C VAL A 14 3.21 6.45 1.36
N VAL A 15 3.10 5.61 2.39
CA VAL A 15 1.99 5.63 3.35
C VAL A 15 2.48 6.18 4.69
N VAL A 16 2.11 7.43 4.97
CA VAL A 16 2.42 8.10 6.24
C VAL A 16 1.35 7.77 7.28
N GLY A 17 1.77 7.45 8.51
CA GLY A 17 0.86 6.94 9.54
C GLY A 17 0.40 5.50 9.27
N GLY A 18 1.15 4.76 8.45
CA GLY A 18 0.78 3.42 8.00
C GLY A 18 0.94 2.31 9.04
N THR A 19 1.43 2.62 10.24
CA THR A 19 1.57 1.65 11.34
C THR A 19 0.28 1.37 12.11
N GLY A 20 -0.79 2.14 11.87
CA GLY A 20 -2.12 1.90 12.43
C GLY A 20 -3.00 0.99 11.55
N VAL A 21 -4.22 0.71 11.99
CA VAL A 21 -5.13 -0.23 11.30
C VAL A 21 -5.47 0.21 9.88
N LEU A 22 -6.00 1.42 9.70
CA LEU A 22 -6.42 1.92 8.39
C LEU A 22 -5.23 2.10 7.43
N GLY A 23 -4.16 2.73 7.93
CA GLY A 23 -2.95 2.96 7.14
C GLY A 23 -2.27 1.66 6.72
N GLY A 24 -2.22 0.66 7.60
CA GLY A 24 -1.69 -0.66 7.30
C GLY A 24 -2.54 -1.41 6.28
N ALA A 25 -3.87 -1.38 6.42
CA ALA A 25 -4.78 -1.98 5.44
C ALA A 25 -4.65 -1.34 4.05
N LEU A 26 -4.44 -0.01 4.00
CA LEU A 26 -4.20 0.71 2.75
C LEU A 26 -2.87 0.29 2.12
N ALA A 27 -1.80 0.25 2.91
CA ALA A 27 -0.48 -0.19 2.45
C ALA A 27 -0.51 -1.61 1.88
N GLU A 28 -1.22 -2.54 2.56
CA GLU A 28 -1.42 -3.90 2.03
C GLU A 28 -2.20 -3.92 0.71
N GLY A 29 -3.26 -3.13 0.59
CA GLY A 29 -4.04 -3.04 -0.65
C GLY A 29 -3.20 -2.58 -1.84
N LEU A 30 -2.39 -1.54 -1.63
CA LEU A 30 -1.48 -1.00 -2.65
C LEU A 30 -0.40 -2.02 -3.03
N ALA A 31 0.18 -2.72 -2.05
CA ALA A 31 1.17 -3.76 -2.31
C ALA A 31 0.57 -4.96 -3.07
N LYS A 32 -0.67 -5.36 -2.73
CA LYS A 32 -1.40 -6.42 -3.45
C LYS A 32 -1.72 -6.02 -4.91
N ALA A 33 -1.82 -4.73 -5.21
CA ALA A 33 -1.98 -4.21 -6.57
C ALA A 33 -0.64 -4.03 -7.32
N GLY A 34 0.50 -4.35 -6.68
CA GLY A 34 1.83 -4.37 -7.30
C GLY A 34 2.73 -3.18 -6.96
N ALA A 35 2.24 -2.17 -6.24
CA ALA A 35 3.04 -1.00 -5.91
C ALA A 35 4.22 -1.36 -4.99
N ALA A 36 5.36 -0.69 -5.19
CA ALA A 36 6.41 -0.65 -4.18
C ALA A 36 5.99 0.33 -3.07
N VAL A 37 5.78 -0.17 -1.85
CA VAL A 37 5.20 0.64 -0.76
C VAL A 37 6.21 0.89 0.36
N ALA A 38 6.45 2.16 0.68
CA ALA A 38 7.15 2.58 1.89
C ALA A 38 6.13 2.97 2.97
N VAL A 39 6.23 2.36 4.15
CA VAL A 39 5.35 2.61 5.29
C VAL A 39 6.11 3.42 6.33
N LEU A 40 5.59 4.58 6.71
CA LEU A 40 6.19 5.43 7.73
C LEU A 40 5.30 5.52 8.97
N GLY A 41 5.91 5.23 10.12
CA GLY A 41 5.41 5.52 11.45
C GLY A 41 6.29 6.55 12.15
N ARG A 42 5.77 7.12 13.23
CA ARG A 42 6.53 8.07 14.06
C ARG A 42 7.41 7.39 15.11
N ASN A 43 7.25 6.09 15.35
CA ASN A 43 7.96 5.29 16.36
C ASN A 43 8.00 3.82 15.90
#